data_AF-A0A1I1U0V0-F1
#
_entry.id   AF-A0A1I1U0V0-F1
#
_cell.length_a   1.000
_cell.length_b   1.000
_cell.length_c   1.000
_cell.angle_alpha   90.00
_cell.angle_beta   90.00
_cell.angle_gamma   90.00
#
_symmetry.space_group_name_H-M   'P 1'
#
loop_
_entity.id
_entity.type
_entity.pdbx_description
1 polymer ?
#
loop_
_entity_poly.entity_id
_entity_poly.type
_entity_poly.pdbx_seq_one_letter_code
_entity_poly.pdbx_strand_id
1 'polypeptide(L)'
;MTQTKNAIFKYFTVGILSILCLTTLVISYSWGMANAWYFNASYYIDDWAKSGKLKNKIDYNNALAAINKAVSYDSEHPHYHHIKARIIHWGIGAGFEKKLDFSDVKILYKTSLSLREAWPDPWIDLARVNFIIEGLTDETQSYIDTALHYGPYQQSVTLGTLSLLMQGWNNLKPNQTSLFYKQLPIALNQNKLIYKTFELAKHNKLEKILCIQIKYNAELASLKKSHASRRFCK
;
A
#
# COMPACT_ATOMS: atom_id res chain seq x y z
N MET A 1 23.01 52.37 32.76
CA MET A 1 22.73 50.96 33.13
C MET A 1 21.69 50.27 32.23
N THR A 2 20.77 51.01 31.60
CA THR A 2 19.75 50.49 30.66
C THR A 2 20.32 50.08 29.29
N GLN A 3 21.35 50.77 28.79
CA GLN A 3 21.92 50.52 27.47
C GLN A 3 22.69 49.19 27.37
N THR A 4 23.43 48.81 28.43
CA THR A 4 24.15 47.52 28.52
C THR A 4 23.21 46.34 28.67
N LYS A 5 22.11 46.48 29.43
CA LYS A 5 21.06 45.43 29.55
C LYS A 5 20.39 45.14 28.20
N ASN A 6 20.15 46.17 27.38
CA ASN A 6 19.59 46.01 26.04
C ASN A 6 20.54 45.33 25.06
N ALA A 7 21.85 45.57 25.16
CA ALA A 7 22.85 44.88 24.34
C ALA A 7 22.95 43.39 24.71
N ILE A 8 23.01 43.07 26.01
CA ILE A 8 23.03 41.68 26.51
C ILE A 8 21.77 40.92 26.06
N PHE A 9 20.59 41.54 26.16
CA PHE A 9 19.33 40.95 25.69
C PHE A 9 19.31 40.69 24.18
N LYS A 10 19.88 41.59 23.37
CA LYS A 10 20.02 41.40 21.92
C LYS A 10 20.96 40.23 21.57
N TYR A 11 22.13 40.15 22.18
CA TYR A 11 23.07 39.04 21.93
C TYR A 11 22.48 37.69 22.37
N PHE A 12 21.74 37.68 23.48
CA PHE A 12 21.02 36.49 23.95
C PHE A 12 19.94 36.05 22.95
N THR A 13 19.14 36.99 22.44
CA THR A 13 18.09 36.71 21.44
C THR A 13 18.68 36.19 20.13
N VAL A 14 19.77 36.80 19.64
CA VAL A 14 20.48 36.34 18.44
C VAL A 14 21.05 34.94 18.66
N GLY A 15 21.65 34.67 19.82
CA GLY A 15 22.16 33.33 20.16
C GLY A 15 21.06 32.25 20.12
N ILE A 16 19.89 32.53 20.70
CA ILE A 16 18.74 31.62 20.64
C ILE A 16 18.29 31.38 19.19
N LEU A 17 18.14 32.45 18.41
CA LEU A 17 17.72 32.35 17.00
C LEU A 17 18.73 31.57 16.16
N SER A 18 20.03 31.74 16.39
CA SER A 18 21.07 30.98 15.71
C SER A 18 21.01 29.49 16.05
N ILE A 19 20.80 29.14 17.32
CA ILE A 19 20.65 27.73 17.74
C ILE A 19 19.39 27.13 17.11
N LEU A 20 18.26 27.84 17.17
CA LEU A 20 17.01 27.39 16.57
C LEU A 20 17.17 27.18 15.06
N CYS A 21 17.80 28.13 14.36
CA CYS A 21 18.11 28.00 12.93
C CYS A 21 18.95 26.75 12.64
N LEU A 22 20.05 26.55 13.37
CA LEU A 22 20.91 25.37 13.19
C LEU A 22 20.16 24.05 13.44
N THR A 23 19.34 23.98 14.48
CA THR A 23 18.54 22.78 14.76
C THR A 23 17.55 22.48 13.64
N THR A 24 16.83 23.49 13.14
CA THR A 24 15.89 23.31 12.02
C THR A 24 16.59 22.90 10.73
N LEU A 25 17.81 23.38 10.47
CA LEU A 25 18.61 22.98 9.30
C LEU A 25 19.01 21.50 9.38
N VAL A 26 19.44 21.02 10.54
CA VAL A 26 19.81 19.61 10.74
C VAL A 26 18.60 18.70 10.56
N ILE A 27 17.46 19.05 11.16
CA ILE A 27 16.20 18.28 11.02
C ILE A 27 15.75 18.26 9.55
N SER A 28 15.74 19.41 8.89
CA SER A 28 15.33 19.52 7.48
C SER A 28 16.24 18.72 6.55
N TYR A 29 17.55 18.71 6.82
CA TYR A 29 18.49 17.89 6.07
C TYR A 29 18.18 16.40 6.23
N SER A 30 17.92 15.94 7.46
CA SER A 30 17.59 14.54 7.73
C SER A 30 16.32 14.12 6.97
N TRP A 31 15.25 14.89 7.07
CA TRP A 31 13.99 14.61 6.36
C TRP A 31 14.15 14.68 4.84
N GLY A 32 14.92 15.63 4.32
CA GLY A 32 15.22 15.74 2.90
C GLY A 32 15.93 14.49 2.37
N MET A 33 16.96 14.04 3.09
CA MET A 33 17.69 12.82 2.74
C MET A 33 16.81 11.57 2.87
N ALA A 34 15.98 11.48 3.92
CA ALA A 34 15.05 10.38 4.10
C ALA A 34 14.10 10.24 2.90
N ASN A 35 13.50 11.35 2.48
CA ASN A 35 12.62 11.39 1.31
C ASN A 35 13.32 11.04 0.01
N ALA A 36 14.56 11.51 -0.21
CA ALA A 36 15.33 11.14 -1.40
C ALA A 36 15.54 9.62 -1.50
N TRP A 37 15.93 8.98 -0.39
CA TRP A 37 16.09 7.53 -0.33
C TRP A 37 14.77 6.77 -0.45
N TYR A 38 13.70 7.30 0.14
CA TYR A 38 12.35 6.76 0.00
C TYR A 38 11.87 6.75 -1.46
N PHE A 39 12.05 7.84 -2.20
CA PHE A 39 11.64 7.91 -3.60
C PHE A 39 12.46 6.97 -4.48
N ASN A 40 13.74 6.79 -4.19
CA ASN A 40 14.58 5.80 -4.85
C ASN A 40 14.03 4.37 -4.60
N ALA A 41 13.71 4.02 -3.36
CA ALA A 41 13.11 2.72 -3.03
C ALA A 41 11.73 2.52 -3.69
N SER A 42 10.89 3.56 -3.69
CA SER A 42 9.54 3.53 -4.26
C SER A 42 9.54 3.35 -5.77
N TYR A 43 10.54 3.91 -6.46
CA TYR A 43 10.73 3.72 -7.90
C TYR A 43 10.83 2.23 -8.28
N TYR A 44 11.59 1.44 -7.51
CA TYR A 44 11.68 0.00 -7.75
C TYR A 44 10.34 -0.71 -7.58
N ILE A 45 9.58 -0.37 -6.53
CA ILE A 45 8.23 -0.94 -6.30
C ILE A 45 7.29 -0.62 -7.45
N ASP A 46 7.29 0.61 -7.93
CA ASP A 46 6.44 1.02 -9.05
C ASP A 46 6.84 0.31 -10.36
N ASP A 47 8.14 0.13 -10.60
CA ASP A 47 8.67 -0.61 -11.75
C ASP A 47 8.29 -2.10 -11.70
N TRP A 48 8.39 -2.75 -10.54
CA TRP A 48 7.98 -4.14 -10.36
C TRP A 48 6.46 -4.29 -10.51
N ALA A 49 5.68 -3.36 -9.98
CA ALA A 49 4.22 -3.37 -10.12
C ALA A 49 3.77 -3.18 -11.58
N LYS A 50 4.47 -2.37 -12.37
CA LYS A 50 4.20 -2.19 -13.81
C LYS A 50 4.60 -3.39 -14.64
N SER A 51 5.75 -3.99 -14.35
CA SER A 51 6.27 -5.15 -15.09
C SER A 51 5.68 -6.48 -14.64
N GLY A 52 5.02 -6.51 -13.48
CA GLY A 52 4.43 -7.71 -12.87
C GLY A 52 5.47 -8.70 -12.35
N LYS A 53 6.75 -8.33 -12.29
CA LYS A 53 7.83 -9.20 -11.82
C LYS A 53 8.97 -8.40 -11.22
N LEU A 54 9.62 -9.01 -10.24
CA LEU A 54 10.87 -8.49 -9.70
C LEU A 54 12.02 -8.94 -10.62
N LYS A 55 12.80 -7.97 -11.14
CA LYS A 55 13.73 -8.20 -12.27
C LYS A 55 14.91 -9.11 -11.92
N ASN A 56 15.59 -8.82 -10.82
CA ASN A 56 16.78 -9.55 -10.38
C ASN A 56 17.10 -9.20 -8.91
N LYS A 57 18.02 -9.96 -8.31
CA LYS A 57 18.40 -9.80 -6.89
C LYS A 57 19.13 -8.49 -6.60
N ILE A 58 19.81 -7.90 -7.59
CA ILE A 58 20.54 -6.64 -7.44
C ILE A 58 19.54 -5.50 -7.21
N ASP A 59 18.49 -5.42 -8.02
CA ASP A 59 17.42 -4.42 -7.86
C ASP A 59 16.73 -4.54 -6.51
N TYR A 60 16.45 -5.77 -6.06
CA TYR A 60 15.92 -6.02 -4.71
C TYR A 60 16.85 -5.46 -3.61
N ASN A 61 18.14 -5.80 -3.66
CA ASN A 61 19.11 -5.33 -2.68
C ASN A 61 19.25 -3.80 -2.69
N ASN A 62 19.19 -3.17 -3.86
CA ASN A 62 19.25 -1.73 -4.01
C ASN A 62 18.01 -1.05 -3.39
N ALA A 63 16.81 -1.57 -3.67
CA ALA A 63 15.58 -1.08 -3.07
C ALA A 63 15.61 -1.22 -1.54
N LEU A 64 16.05 -2.37 -1.03
CA LEU A 64 16.16 -2.64 0.41
C LEU A 64 17.20 -1.74 1.09
N ALA A 65 18.35 -1.53 0.46
CA ALA A 65 19.38 -0.62 0.97
C ALA A 65 18.87 0.83 0.99
N ALA A 66 18.17 1.26 -0.05
CA ALA A 66 17.58 2.60 -0.13
C ALA A 66 16.54 2.82 0.98
N ILE A 67 15.58 1.91 1.15
CA ILE A 67 14.55 2.10 2.18
C ILE A 67 15.11 2.01 3.60
N ASN A 68 16.13 1.18 3.84
CA ASN A 68 16.81 1.13 5.14
C ASN A 68 17.51 2.46 5.45
N LYS A 69 18.09 3.14 4.46
CA LYS A 69 18.63 4.49 4.65
C LYS A 69 17.54 5.50 4.98
N ALA A 70 16.40 5.47 4.29
CA ALA A 70 15.28 6.36 4.61
C ALA A 70 14.82 6.19 6.07
N VAL A 71 14.61 4.95 6.51
CA VAL A 71 14.24 4.63 7.91
C VAL A 71 15.32 5.07 8.91
N SER A 72 16.61 5.00 8.54
CA SER A 72 17.68 5.47 9.44
C SER A 72 17.74 7.00 9.61
N TYR A 73 17.25 7.76 8.62
CA TYR A 73 17.18 9.22 8.70
C TYR A 73 15.93 9.72 9.42
N ASP A 74 14.81 8.98 9.31
CA ASP A 74 13.57 9.27 10.00
C ASP A 74 12.77 7.97 10.18
N SER A 75 12.82 7.40 11.38
CA SER A 75 12.14 6.15 11.71
C SER A 75 10.66 6.33 12.05
N GLU A 76 10.18 7.55 12.22
CA GLU A 76 8.80 7.84 12.64
C GLU A 76 7.88 8.10 11.44
N HIS A 77 8.43 8.14 10.23
CA HIS A 77 7.63 8.33 9.03
C HIS A 77 6.92 7.04 8.58
N PRO A 78 5.57 6.98 8.56
CA PRO A 78 4.80 5.76 8.29
C PRO A 78 5.08 5.17 6.91
N HIS A 79 5.24 6.01 5.88
CA HIS A 79 5.47 5.54 4.51
C HIS A 79 6.74 4.69 4.37
N TYR A 80 7.75 4.91 5.21
CA TYR A 80 9.02 4.21 5.05
C TYR A 80 8.90 2.76 5.50
N HIS A 81 8.19 2.51 6.60
CA HIS A 81 7.84 1.17 7.05
C HIS A 81 6.91 0.47 6.06
N HIS A 82 5.93 1.19 5.49
CA HIS A 82 5.04 0.65 4.47
C HIS A 82 5.79 0.16 3.23
N ILE A 83 6.68 0.99 2.67
CA ILE A 83 7.49 0.61 1.51
C ILE A 83 8.50 -0.48 1.85
N LYS A 84 9.09 -0.45 3.03
CA LYS A 84 9.99 -1.52 3.49
C LYS A 84 9.26 -2.87 3.56
N ALA A 85 8.05 -2.88 4.11
CA ALA A 85 7.19 -4.07 4.15
C ALA A 85 6.90 -4.60 2.73
N ARG A 86 6.55 -3.70 1.79
CA ARG A 86 6.32 -4.09 0.38
C ARG A 86 7.58 -4.68 -0.25
N ILE A 87 8.74 -4.06 -0.09
CA ILE A 87 10.01 -4.56 -0.67
C ILE A 87 10.29 -5.97 -0.17
N ILE A 88 10.20 -6.19 1.14
CA ILE A 88 10.45 -7.50 1.75
C ILE A 88 9.40 -8.53 1.30
N HIS A 89 8.12 -8.15 1.21
CA HIS A 89 7.07 -9.01 0.65
C HIS A 89 7.44 -9.51 -0.75
N TRP A 90 7.82 -8.60 -1.66
CA TRP A 90 8.26 -8.98 -3.01
C TRP A 90 9.52 -9.86 -2.97
N GLY A 91 10.46 -9.57 -2.07
CA GLY A 91 11.68 -10.36 -1.87
C GLY A 91 11.40 -11.80 -1.44
N ILE A 92 10.45 -12.01 -0.52
CA ILE A 92 10.01 -13.33 -0.07
C ILE A 92 9.35 -14.08 -1.22
N GLY A 93 8.40 -13.45 -1.92
CA GLY A 93 7.71 -14.07 -3.06
C GLY A 93 8.64 -14.46 -4.21
N ALA A 94 9.75 -13.75 -4.39
CA ALA A 94 10.78 -14.05 -5.38
C ALA A 94 11.87 -15.04 -4.88
N GLY A 95 11.83 -15.45 -3.61
CA GLY A 95 12.86 -16.31 -2.99
C GLY A 95 14.22 -15.62 -2.79
N PHE A 96 14.25 -14.29 -2.80
CA PHE A 96 15.47 -13.50 -2.62
C PHE A 96 15.74 -13.18 -1.15
N GLU A 97 14.68 -13.12 -0.36
CA GLU A 97 14.77 -13.03 1.10
C GLU A 97 14.79 -14.43 1.71
N LYS A 98 15.77 -14.67 2.59
CA LYS A 98 15.97 -15.98 3.24
C LYS A 98 15.89 -15.89 4.77
N LYS A 99 16.03 -14.69 5.32
CA LYS A 99 16.10 -14.48 6.77
C LYS A 99 14.76 -14.04 7.35
N LEU A 100 13.93 -13.40 6.53
CA LEU A 100 12.64 -12.86 6.93
C LEU A 100 11.52 -13.64 6.28
N ASP A 101 10.38 -13.68 6.96
CA ASP A 101 9.16 -14.31 6.49
C ASP A 101 7.95 -13.34 6.46
N PHE A 102 6.77 -13.87 6.13
CA PHE A 102 5.56 -13.06 6.07
C PHE A 102 5.13 -12.48 7.43
N SER A 103 5.54 -13.08 8.56
CA SER A 103 5.29 -12.56 9.90
C SER A 103 6.09 -11.28 10.15
N ASP A 104 7.35 -11.22 9.69
CA ASP A 104 8.16 -10.00 9.74
C ASP A 104 7.53 -8.87 8.92
N VAL A 105 6.97 -9.22 7.76
CA VAL A 105 6.24 -8.27 6.92
C VAL A 105 4.96 -7.78 7.62
N LYS A 106 4.21 -8.68 8.29
CA LYS A 106 3.01 -8.34 9.10
C LYS A 106 3.39 -7.29 10.16
N ILE A 107 4.53 -7.47 10.85
CA ILE A 107 5.02 -6.52 11.85
C ILE A 107 5.30 -5.15 11.22
N LEU A 108 6.00 -5.09 10.08
CA LEU A 108 6.31 -3.80 9.43
C LEU A 108 5.06 -3.04 8.97
N TYR A 109 4.04 -3.73 8.46
CA TYR A 109 2.76 -3.07 8.15
C TYR A 109 2.08 -2.55 9.43
N LYS A 110 2.11 -3.32 10.53
CA LYS A 110 1.58 -2.85 11.83
C LYS A 110 2.35 -1.64 12.36
N THR A 111 3.67 -1.57 12.20
CA THR A 111 4.48 -0.39 12.54
C THR A 111 4.08 0.84 11.71
N SER A 112 3.88 0.67 10.40
CA SER A 112 3.36 1.76 9.56
C SER A 112 2.00 2.26 10.05
N LEU A 113 1.11 1.34 10.42
CA LEU A 113 -0.25 1.66 10.87
C LEU A 113 -0.30 2.27 12.27
N SER A 114 0.62 1.91 13.18
CA SER A 114 0.72 2.55 14.49
C SER A 114 1.13 4.02 14.39
N LEU A 115 1.88 4.38 13.35
CA LEU A 115 2.29 5.76 13.07
C LEU A 115 1.19 6.54 12.32
N ARG A 116 0.35 5.84 11.53
CA ARG A 116 -0.77 6.45 10.80
C ARG A 116 -1.87 5.43 10.48
N GLU A 117 -2.83 5.32 11.38
CA GLU A 117 -3.91 4.33 11.27
C GLU A 117 -4.89 4.62 10.12
N ALA A 118 -5.16 5.90 9.85
CA ALA A 118 -6.17 6.32 8.87
C ALA A 118 -5.77 6.12 7.40
N TRP A 119 -4.65 5.45 7.11
CA TRP A 119 -4.18 5.26 5.75
C TRP A 119 -4.62 3.89 5.22
N PRO A 120 -5.43 3.83 4.15
CA PRO A 120 -5.98 2.57 3.67
C PRO A 120 -4.99 1.57 3.03
N ASP A 121 -3.89 2.04 2.40
CA ASP A 121 -3.00 1.14 1.65
C ASP A 121 -2.29 0.09 2.51
N PRO A 122 -1.68 0.46 3.66
CA PRO A 122 -1.07 -0.54 4.54
C PRO A 122 -2.09 -1.54 5.08
N TRP A 123 -3.35 -1.16 5.30
CA TRP A 123 -4.39 -2.09 5.76
C TRP A 123 -4.69 -3.19 4.74
N ILE A 124 -4.84 -2.83 3.45
CA ILE A 124 -5.11 -3.85 2.43
C ILE A 124 -3.89 -4.74 2.15
N ASP A 125 -2.68 -4.19 2.25
CA ASP A 125 -1.46 -4.99 2.14
C ASP A 125 -1.24 -5.90 3.36
N LEU A 126 -1.60 -5.42 4.57
CA LEU A 126 -1.63 -6.24 5.79
C LEU A 126 -2.64 -7.37 5.66
N ALA A 127 -3.85 -7.10 5.14
CA ALA A 127 -4.85 -8.13 4.85
C ALA A 127 -4.31 -9.19 3.89
N ARG A 128 -3.56 -8.80 2.86
CA ARG A 128 -2.93 -9.75 1.93
C ARG A 128 -1.91 -10.64 2.61
N VAL A 129 -1.05 -10.07 3.45
CA VAL A 129 -0.07 -10.87 4.20
C VAL A 129 -0.77 -11.79 5.19
N ASN A 130 -1.80 -11.30 5.89
CA ASN A 130 -2.56 -12.14 6.82
C ASN A 130 -3.26 -13.29 6.12
N PHE A 131 -3.81 -13.04 4.92
CA PHE A 131 -4.40 -14.09 4.10
C PHE A 131 -3.40 -15.18 3.71
N ILE A 132 -2.14 -14.84 3.44
CA ILE A 132 -1.09 -15.83 3.14
C ILE A 132 -0.78 -16.70 4.37
N ILE A 133 -0.76 -16.10 5.57
CA ILE A 133 -0.41 -16.79 6.82
C ILE A 133 -1.58 -17.63 7.35
N GLU A 134 -2.77 -17.06 7.39
CA GLU A 134 -3.92 -17.57 8.14
C GLU A 134 -5.17 -17.80 7.27
N GLY A 135 -5.18 -17.33 6.02
CA GLY A 135 -6.36 -17.32 5.17
C GLY A 135 -7.33 -16.18 5.47
N LEU A 136 -8.57 -16.30 4.99
CA LEU A 136 -9.60 -15.27 5.12
C LEU A 136 -10.34 -15.38 6.48
N THR A 137 -9.60 -15.23 7.57
CA THR A 137 -10.10 -15.22 8.96
C THR A 137 -10.88 -13.93 9.28
N ASP A 138 -11.48 -13.87 10.47
CA ASP A 138 -12.13 -12.64 10.94
C ASP A 138 -11.12 -11.50 11.16
N GLU A 139 -9.86 -11.81 11.51
CA GLU A 139 -8.78 -10.81 11.57
C GLU A 139 -8.48 -10.26 10.17
N THR A 140 -8.31 -11.13 9.17
CA THR A 140 -8.12 -10.71 7.77
C THR A 140 -9.29 -9.87 7.27
N GLN A 141 -10.53 -10.28 7.59
CA GLN A 141 -11.72 -9.53 7.23
C GLN A 141 -11.74 -8.14 7.87
N SER A 142 -11.39 -8.04 9.16
CA SER A 142 -11.29 -6.75 9.85
C SER A 142 -10.29 -5.81 9.17
N TYR A 143 -9.16 -6.32 8.68
CA TYR A 143 -8.19 -5.50 7.94
C TYR A 143 -8.74 -5.01 6.60
N ILE A 144 -9.51 -5.84 5.88
CA ILE A 144 -10.21 -5.44 4.66
C ILE A 144 -11.25 -4.35 4.97
N ASP A 145 -12.04 -4.55 6.01
CA ASP A 145 -13.10 -3.60 6.41
C ASP A 145 -12.50 -2.24 6.82
N THR A 146 -11.39 -2.22 7.54
CA THR A 146 -10.68 -0.99 7.90
C THR A 146 -10.07 -0.29 6.67
N ALA A 147 -9.49 -1.05 5.73
CA ALA A 147 -9.01 -0.47 4.47
C ALA A 147 -10.15 0.20 3.67
N LEU A 148 -11.32 -0.45 3.63
CA LEU A 148 -12.51 0.07 2.97
C LEU A 148 -13.14 1.24 3.74
N HIS A 149 -13.00 1.29 5.07
CA HIS A 149 -13.46 2.42 5.86
C HIS A 149 -12.70 3.70 5.50
N TYR A 150 -11.37 3.63 5.45
CA TYR A 150 -10.54 4.80 5.15
C TYR A 150 -10.37 5.08 3.64
N GLY A 151 -10.57 4.10 2.77
CA GLY A 151 -10.35 4.23 1.32
C GLY A 151 -11.33 3.45 0.45
N PRO A 152 -12.65 3.64 0.56
CA PRO A 152 -13.66 2.79 -0.10
C PRO A 152 -13.60 2.80 -1.64
N TYR A 153 -13.07 3.87 -2.23
CA TYR A 153 -12.96 4.05 -3.68
C TYR A 153 -11.51 4.04 -4.19
N GLN A 154 -10.54 3.80 -3.30
CA GLN A 154 -9.14 3.82 -3.67
C GLN A 154 -8.79 2.57 -4.49
N GLN A 155 -8.10 2.76 -5.62
CA GLN A 155 -7.83 1.71 -6.60
C GLN A 155 -7.14 0.47 -6.01
N SER A 156 -6.12 0.69 -5.18
CA SER A 156 -5.38 -0.37 -4.48
C SER A 156 -6.26 -1.13 -3.50
N VAL A 157 -7.12 -0.44 -2.74
CA VAL A 157 -8.05 -1.04 -1.78
C VAL A 157 -9.10 -1.86 -2.50
N THR A 158 -9.79 -1.28 -3.49
CA THR A 158 -10.85 -1.96 -4.24
C THR A 158 -10.29 -3.21 -4.94
N LEU A 159 -9.16 -3.07 -5.65
CA LEU A 159 -8.54 -4.20 -6.36
C LEU A 159 -7.97 -5.25 -5.39
N GLY A 160 -7.34 -4.81 -4.30
CA GLY A 160 -6.82 -5.71 -3.26
C GLY A 160 -7.93 -6.50 -2.59
N THR A 161 -9.05 -5.85 -2.28
CA THR A 161 -10.23 -6.50 -1.68
C THR A 161 -10.78 -7.56 -2.62
N LEU A 162 -11.04 -7.21 -3.89
CA LEU A 162 -11.52 -8.19 -4.87
C LEU A 162 -10.53 -9.34 -5.07
N SER A 163 -9.23 -9.06 -5.09
CA SER A 163 -8.21 -10.09 -5.20
C SER A 163 -8.30 -11.09 -4.05
N LEU A 164 -8.45 -10.64 -2.80
CA LEU A 164 -8.55 -11.52 -1.63
C LEU A 164 -9.84 -12.34 -1.65
N LEU A 165 -10.97 -11.70 -1.96
CA LEU A 165 -12.27 -12.38 -2.04
C LEU A 165 -12.31 -13.41 -3.18
N MET A 166 -11.70 -13.11 -4.33
CA MET A 166 -11.62 -14.04 -5.45
C MET A 166 -10.68 -15.22 -5.15
N GLN A 167 -9.54 -14.99 -4.48
CA GLN A 167 -8.64 -16.06 -4.05
C GLN A 167 -9.30 -16.98 -3.02
N GLY A 168 -10.10 -16.42 -2.10
CA GLY A 168 -10.86 -17.16 -1.09
C GLY A 168 -12.23 -17.68 -1.53
N TRP A 169 -12.57 -17.61 -2.82
CA TRP A 169 -13.96 -17.72 -3.31
C TRP A 169 -14.75 -18.92 -2.77
N ASN A 170 -14.13 -20.10 -2.76
CA ASN A 170 -14.80 -21.35 -2.37
C ASN A 170 -15.13 -21.42 -0.87
N ASN A 171 -14.52 -20.56 -0.05
CA ASN A 171 -14.64 -20.56 1.41
C ASN A 171 -15.20 -19.24 1.96
N LEU A 172 -15.82 -18.40 1.10
CA LEU A 172 -16.37 -17.13 1.55
C LEU A 172 -17.57 -17.33 2.48
N LYS A 173 -17.57 -16.58 3.58
CA LYS A 173 -18.74 -16.40 4.44
C LYS A 173 -19.79 -15.52 3.72
N PRO A 174 -21.09 -15.60 4.09
CA PRO A 174 -22.13 -14.81 3.43
C PRO A 174 -21.88 -13.29 3.39
N ASN A 175 -21.32 -12.71 4.46
CA ASN A 175 -20.94 -11.30 4.50
C ASN A 175 -19.81 -10.96 3.50
N GLN A 176 -18.86 -11.88 3.30
CA GLN A 176 -17.74 -11.72 2.36
C GLN A 176 -18.21 -11.83 0.91
N THR A 177 -19.14 -12.75 0.63
CA THR A 177 -19.81 -12.83 -0.68
C THR A 177 -20.61 -11.57 -0.97
N SER A 178 -21.33 -11.02 0.01
CA SER A 178 -22.02 -9.74 -0.12
C SER A 178 -21.04 -8.60 -0.41
N LEU A 179 -19.91 -8.55 0.31
CA LEU A 179 -18.85 -7.57 0.09
C LEU A 179 -18.28 -7.65 -1.33
N PHE A 180 -18.06 -8.86 -1.86
CA PHE A 180 -17.61 -9.04 -3.24
C PHE A 180 -18.56 -8.36 -4.24
N TYR A 181 -19.87 -8.63 -4.12
CA TYR A 181 -20.86 -8.04 -5.03
C TYR A 181 -21.00 -6.53 -4.87
N LYS A 182 -20.71 -5.98 -3.67
CA LYS A 182 -20.67 -4.53 -3.43
C LYS A 182 -19.43 -3.87 -4.05
N GLN A 183 -18.26 -4.51 -3.96
CA GLN A 183 -17.00 -3.94 -4.46
C GLN A 183 -16.81 -4.13 -5.97
N LEU A 184 -17.44 -5.16 -6.54
CA LEU A 184 -17.32 -5.44 -7.96
C LEU A 184 -17.74 -4.26 -8.87
N PRO A 185 -18.94 -3.64 -8.71
CA PRO A 185 -19.32 -2.49 -9.52
C PRO A 185 -18.41 -1.28 -9.30
N ILE A 186 -17.91 -1.08 -8.07
CA ILE A 186 -16.95 -0.01 -7.77
C ILE A 186 -15.67 -0.19 -8.61
N ALA A 187 -15.13 -1.40 -8.70
CA ALA A 187 -13.94 -1.68 -9.51
C ALA A 187 -14.22 -1.50 -11.01
N LEU A 188 -15.35 -2.04 -11.47
CA LEU A 188 -15.70 -2.08 -12.88
C LEU A 188 -16.12 -0.70 -13.44
N ASN A 189 -16.56 0.23 -12.60
CA ASN A 189 -16.80 1.62 -12.99
C ASN A 189 -15.51 2.47 -13.04
N GLN A 190 -14.36 1.92 -12.62
CA GLN A 190 -13.07 2.59 -12.73
C GLN A 190 -12.29 2.07 -13.93
N ASN A 191 -12.12 2.91 -14.97
CA ASN A 191 -11.45 2.54 -16.23
C ASN A 191 -10.10 1.83 -16.04
N LYS A 192 -9.29 2.27 -15.06
CA LYS A 192 -7.97 1.68 -14.76
C LYS A 192 -8.03 0.27 -14.18
N LEU A 193 -9.17 -0.13 -13.59
CA LEU A 193 -9.35 -1.40 -12.90
C LEU A 193 -10.10 -2.44 -13.72
N ILE A 194 -10.84 -2.05 -14.76
CA ILE A 194 -11.65 -2.98 -15.58
C ILE A 194 -10.82 -4.20 -16.01
N TYR A 195 -9.73 -3.97 -16.76
CA TYR A 195 -8.89 -5.06 -17.26
C TYR A 195 -8.24 -5.86 -16.14
N LYS A 196 -7.77 -5.18 -15.07
CA LYS A 196 -7.18 -5.86 -13.91
C LYS A 196 -8.20 -6.78 -13.21
N THR A 197 -9.46 -6.36 -13.12
CA THR A 197 -10.55 -7.14 -12.53
C THR A 197 -10.87 -8.36 -13.37
N PHE A 198 -10.88 -8.23 -14.71
CA PHE A 198 -11.04 -9.37 -15.61
C PHE A 198 -9.88 -10.37 -15.51
N GLU A 199 -8.63 -9.90 -15.47
CA GLU A 199 -7.46 -10.77 -15.31
C GLU A 199 -7.47 -11.48 -13.94
N LEU A 200 -7.88 -10.79 -12.87
CA LEU A 200 -8.07 -11.42 -11.55
C LEU A 200 -9.15 -12.50 -11.59
N ALA A 201 -10.31 -12.22 -12.19
CA ALA A 201 -11.37 -13.20 -12.33
C ALA A 201 -10.89 -14.42 -13.14
N LYS A 202 -10.15 -14.20 -14.21
CA LYS A 202 -9.55 -15.27 -15.02
C LYS A 202 -8.57 -16.12 -14.24
N HIS A 203 -7.66 -15.49 -13.51
CA HIS A 203 -6.69 -16.20 -12.68
C HIS A 203 -7.36 -17.09 -11.63
N ASN A 204 -8.47 -16.65 -11.06
CA ASN A 204 -9.23 -17.37 -10.04
C ASN A 204 -10.37 -18.24 -10.59
N LYS A 205 -10.52 -18.37 -11.92
CA LYS A 205 -11.59 -19.15 -12.58
C LYS A 205 -13.02 -18.65 -12.27
N LEU A 206 -13.20 -17.34 -12.11
CA LEU A 206 -14.47 -16.67 -11.76
C LEU A 206 -15.04 -15.82 -12.92
N GLU A 207 -14.55 -16.01 -14.14
CA GLU A 207 -14.98 -15.25 -15.32
C GLU A 207 -16.49 -15.38 -15.54
N LYS A 208 -17.04 -16.60 -15.37
CA LYS A 208 -18.47 -16.84 -15.53
C LYS A 208 -19.30 -16.00 -14.57
N ILE A 209 -18.91 -15.92 -13.30
CA ILE A 209 -19.60 -15.12 -12.28
C ILE A 209 -19.52 -13.64 -12.65
N LEU A 210 -18.34 -13.17 -13.02
CA LEU A 210 -18.12 -11.78 -13.45
C LEU A 210 -19.01 -11.41 -14.65
N CYS A 211 -19.07 -12.27 -15.66
CA CYS A 211 -19.86 -12.04 -16.87
C CYS A 211 -21.36 -12.09 -16.62
N ILE A 212 -21.83 -12.95 -15.71
CA ILE A 212 -23.23 -12.94 -15.24
C ILE A 212 -23.55 -11.59 -14.58
N GLN A 213 -22.66 -11.08 -13.73
CA GLN A 213 -22.85 -9.78 -13.09
C GLN A 213 -22.93 -8.65 -14.12
N ILE A 214 -22.03 -8.60 -15.11
CA ILE A 214 -22.09 -7.59 -16.17
C ILE A 214 -23.40 -7.68 -16.97
N LYS A 215 -23.88 -8.90 -17.25
CA LYS A 215 -25.11 -9.11 -18.04
C LYS A 215 -26.37 -8.62 -17.30
N TYR A 216 -26.49 -8.89 -16.01
CA TYR A 216 -27.73 -8.69 -15.26
C TYR A 216 -27.71 -7.51 -14.27
N ASN A 217 -26.55 -7.04 -13.82
CA ASN A 217 -26.46 -5.90 -12.92
C ASN A 217 -26.69 -4.58 -13.70
N ALA A 218 -27.63 -3.78 -13.22
CA ALA A 218 -27.98 -2.48 -13.82
C ALA A 218 -26.84 -1.45 -13.70
N GLU A 219 -26.08 -1.48 -12.60
CA GLU A 219 -24.94 -0.56 -12.38
C GLU A 219 -23.80 -0.79 -13.38
N LEU A 220 -23.76 -1.97 -13.99
CA LEU A 220 -22.74 -2.37 -14.98
C LEU A 220 -23.25 -2.27 -16.43
N ALA A 221 -24.39 -1.62 -16.66
CA ALA A 221 -24.99 -1.54 -17.99
C ALA A 221 -24.05 -0.95 -19.05
N SER A 222 -23.21 0.02 -18.68
CA SER A 222 -22.20 0.63 -19.56
C SER A 222 -21.17 -0.39 -20.07
N LEU A 223 -20.88 -1.44 -19.30
CA LEU A 223 -19.88 -2.45 -19.66
C LEU A 223 -20.41 -3.55 -20.58
N LYS A 224 -21.72 -3.75 -20.67
CA LYS A 224 -22.34 -4.82 -21.48
C LYS A 224 -21.87 -4.82 -22.94
N LYS A 225 -21.63 -3.64 -23.51
CA LYS A 225 -21.17 -3.45 -24.90
C LYS A 225 -19.69 -3.04 -25.01
N SER A 226 -18.98 -2.97 -23.89
CA SER A 226 -17.57 -2.56 -23.87
C SER A 226 -16.68 -3.55 -24.61
N HIS A 227 -15.52 -3.06 -25.09
CA HIS A 227 -14.50 -3.92 -25.67
C HIS A 227 -14.00 -4.97 -24.66
N ALA A 228 -13.84 -4.60 -23.39
CA ALA A 228 -13.44 -5.51 -22.33
C ALA A 228 -14.43 -6.66 -22.17
N SER A 229 -15.74 -6.38 -22.07
CA SER A 229 -16.75 -7.44 -21.99
C SER A 229 -16.73 -8.36 -23.21
N ARG A 230 -16.60 -7.84 -24.43
CA ARG A 230 -16.52 -8.66 -25.65
C ARG A 230 -15.30 -9.58 -25.69
N ARG A 231 -14.19 -9.16 -25.09
CA ARG A 231 -12.94 -9.92 -25.04
C ARG A 231 -12.98 -11.04 -24.00
N PHE A 232 -13.52 -10.77 -22.82
CA PHE A 232 -13.45 -11.67 -21.66
C PHE A 232 -14.73 -12.46 -21.39
N CYS A 233 -15.90 -11.96 -21.79
CA CYS A 233 -17.19 -12.62 -21.64
C CYS A 233 -17.64 -13.19 -22.99
N LYS A 234 -17.19 -14.41 -23.28
CA LYS A 234 -17.62 -15.19 -24.45
C LYS A 234 -18.81 -16.07 -24.11
#